data_AF-A0A6A2FJQ9-F1
#
_entry.id   AF-A0A6A2FJQ9-F1
#
_cell.length_a   1.000
_cell.length_b   1.000
_cell.length_c   1.000
_cell.angle_alpha   90.00
_cell.angle_beta   90.00
_cell.angle_gamma   90.00
#
_symmetry.space_group_name_H-M   'P 1'
#
loop_
_entity.id
_entity.type
_entity.pdbx_description
1 polymer ?
#
loop_
_entity_poly.entity_id
_entity_poly.type
_entity_poly.pdbx_seq_one_letter_code
_entity_poly.pdbx_strand_id
1 'polypeptide(L)'
;MNKKNDLIAVATILTLMFFVTSAMVVSATTIYVPDNYVTIQEAVNAANEGDIIIARDGTYFENINVNKRLTIRSENGYAFTTVIAANPKNHVFRVSADYVNINGLTITGATSNKLPEYAAGIYLELGVDYSNISDNNVSHNGDGIWIWNSSNNIIANNTANSNGNIGIFLAPISDNNTIIDNIVNLNNVSGIELWSSNNNMIANNTASGNDRSIYLFESSENTLINNNADSNKNSGICLLVSGNNLLQNNILSNNNYGIYLDKSRNNRLQNNTLSNNNYGIYMFSSESIIDLNNFIDNKENIYSETSRPQILEIISSIAGLLAMLYIAFKYKRHFSRFSNLSKKVIVGLQLFIIILNIFFYLSLISQNSWLISFNVIFILVSKVFGLPIFALGVFIIFWSMYYLIKEIIVRKNKMMVKGPYAFVRHPMYLGWIVGVLGLALFGNSLIGLIYSFILALNLSHISEYEEEDLRTRIGHEYVEYINKVPKLFPFRM
;
A
#
# COMPACT_ATOMS: atom_id res chain seq x y z
N MET A 1 18.22 -40.41 46.36
CA MET A 1 18.99 -39.17 46.55
C MET A 1 19.10 -38.51 45.17
N ASN A 2 18.69 -37.27 44.87
CA ASN A 2 18.36 -36.14 45.74
C ASN A 2 17.46 -35.10 45.03
N LYS A 3 16.51 -35.51 44.17
CA LYS A 3 15.60 -34.56 43.48
C LYS A 3 14.85 -33.60 44.43
N LYS A 4 14.61 -34.02 45.68
CA LYS A 4 13.98 -33.17 46.71
C LYS A 4 14.95 -32.12 47.28
N ASN A 5 16.24 -32.41 47.34
CA ASN A 5 17.27 -31.46 47.79
C ASN A 5 17.64 -30.47 46.68
N ASP A 6 17.60 -30.88 45.42
CA ASP A 6 17.79 -29.99 44.27
C ASP A 6 16.64 -28.97 44.16
N LEU A 7 15.41 -29.40 44.44
CA LEU A 7 14.23 -28.50 44.44
C LEU A 7 14.30 -27.46 45.57
N ILE A 8 14.79 -27.85 46.76
CA ILE A 8 14.98 -26.93 47.89
C ILE A 8 16.12 -25.97 47.60
N ALA A 9 17.22 -26.42 46.98
CA ALA A 9 18.33 -25.54 46.59
C ALA A 9 17.90 -24.50 45.54
N VAL A 10 17.15 -24.92 44.52
CA VAL A 10 16.60 -24.02 43.49
C VAL A 10 15.60 -23.03 44.08
N ALA A 11 14.71 -23.48 44.97
CA ALA A 11 13.78 -22.59 45.67
C ALA A 11 14.54 -21.56 46.53
N THR A 12 15.58 -21.97 47.26
CA THR A 12 16.38 -21.08 48.13
C THR A 12 17.17 -20.05 47.32
N ILE A 13 17.71 -20.43 46.14
CA ILE A 13 18.39 -19.51 45.22
C ILE A 13 17.41 -18.50 44.61
N LEU A 14 16.20 -18.95 44.23
CA LEU A 14 15.15 -18.06 43.73
C LEU A 14 14.64 -17.11 44.83
N THR A 15 14.57 -17.57 46.08
CA THR A 15 14.19 -16.68 47.20
C THR A 15 15.29 -15.67 47.51
N LEU A 16 16.58 -16.07 47.47
CA LEU A 16 17.70 -15.14 47.61
C LEU A 16 17.78 -14.14 46.44
N MET A 17 17.51 -14.56 45.20
CA MET A 17 17.44 -13.65 44.04
C MET A 17 16.30 -12.64 44.20
N PHE A 18 15.16 -13.06 44.77
CA PHE A 18 14.03 -12.16 45.04
C PHE A 18 14.35 -11.11 46.12
N PHE A 19 15.17 -11.46 47.12
CA PHE A 19 15.63 -10.49 48.13
C PHE A 19 16.76 -9.57 47.63
N VAL A 20 17.60 -10.01 46.69
CA VAL A 20 18.64 -9.15 46.09
C VAL A 20 18.06 -8.14 45.09
N THR A 21 16.91 -8.41 44.46
CA THR A 21 16.22 -7.42 43.61
C THR A 21 15.28 -6.47 44.35
N SER A 22 15.04 -6.68 45.65
CA SER A 22 14.33 -5.71 46.50
C SER A 22 15.22 -4.56 47.00
N ALA A 23 16.51 -4.56 46.64
CA ALA A 23 17.42 -3.47 46.91
C ALA A 23 17.27 -2.38 45.85
N MET A 24 16.71 -1.25 46.30
CA MET A 24 16.49 0.01 45.58
C MET A 24 15.18 0.07 44.77
N VAL A 25 14.07 0.26 45.49
CA VAL A 25 13.11 1.28 45.05
C VAL A 25 13.90 2.60 45.07
N VAL A 26 14.55 2.95 43.97
CA VAL A 26 15.04 4.31 43.76
C VAL A 26 13.78 5.15 43.71
N SER A 27 13.45 5.82 44.82
CA SER A 27 12.41 6.83 44.79
C SER A 27 12.81 7.84 43.72
N ALA A 28 11.94 8.07 42.75
CA ALA A 28 12.14 9.12 41.75
C ALA A 28 12.50 10.42 42.48
N THR A 29 13.63 11.01 42.12
CA THR A 29 14.05 12.31 42.67
C THR A 29 13.31 13.40 41.91
N THR A 30 12.86 14.42 42.63
CA THR A 30 12.25 15.61 42.01
C THR A 30 13.31 16.69 41.85
N ILE A 31 13.49 17.17 40.63
CA ILE A 31 14.39 18.26 40.24
C ILE A 31 13.52 19.46 39.85
N TYR A 32 13.74 20.60 40.48
CA TYR A 32 13.05 21.85 40.18
C TYR A 32 13.93 22.73 39.29
N VAL A 33 13.34 23.26 38.21
CA VAL A 33 13.99 24.20 37.30
C VAL A 33 13.27 25.54 37.43
N PRO A 34 13.97 26.68 37.66
CA PRO A 34 15.42 26.83 37.59
C PRO A 34 16.19 26.62 38.91
N ASP A 35 15.56 26.13 39.98
CA ASP A 35 16.15 26.07 41.33
C ASP A 35 17.43 25.21 41.42
N ASN A 36 17.39 24.00 40.84
CA ASN A 36 18.50 23.04 40.88
C ASN A 36 19.42 23.16 39.66
N TYR A 37 18.86 23.52 38.51
CA TYR A 37 19.56 23.72 37.24
C TYR A 37 18.94 24.89 36.52
N VAL A 38 19.72 25.67 35.76
CA VAL A 38 19.23 26.89 35.10
C VAL A 38 18.25 26.56 33.98
N THR A 39 18.48 25.44 33.29
CA THR A 39 17.74 25.01 32.10
C THR A 39 17.12 23.63 32.28
N ILE A 40 16.07 23.33 31.50
CA ILE A 40 15.44 22.01 31.50
C ILE A 40 16.42 20.96 30.95
N GLN A 41 17.19 21.29 29.91
CA GLN A 41 18.17 20.35 29.35
C GLN A 41 19.27 19.97 30.34
N GLU A 42 19.76 20.90 31.17
CA GLU A 42 20.72 20.58 32.24
C GLU A 42 20.11 19.63 33.27
N ALA A 43 18.85 19.84 33.66
CA ALA A 43 18.13 18.93 34.53
C ALA A 43 17.99 17.53 33.91
N VAL A 44 17.65 17.44 32.61
CA VAL A 44 17.58 16.15 31.87
C VAL A 44 18.94 15.46 31.85
N ASN A 45 20.02 16.20 31.62
CA ASN A 45 21.37 15.65 31.60
C ASN A 45 21.77 15.07 32.96
N ALA A 46 21.38 15.72 34.06
CA ALA A 46 21.71 15.30 35.42
C ALA A 46 20.77 14.23 36.00
N ALA A 47 19.52 14.15 35.53
CA ALA A 47 18.52 13.23 36.04
C ALA A 47 18.88 11.75 35.80
N ASN A 48 18.44 10.88 36.71
CA ASN A 48 18.47 9.42 36.55
C ASN A 48 17.15 8.91 35.96
N GLU A 49 17.16 7.67 35.47
CA GLU A 49 15.96 6.97 35.00
C GLU A 49 14.86 6.98 36.08
N GLY A 50 13.67 7.45 35.72
CA GLY A 50 12.49 7.56 36.59
C GLY A 50 12.33 8.90 37.32
N ASP A 51 13.32 9.79 37.28
CA ASP A 51 13.23 11.09 37.96
C ASP A 51 12.15 12.01 37.38
N ILE A 52 11.75 13.00 38.18
CA ILE A 52 10.73 14.00 37.84
C ILE A 52 11.39 15.37 37.76
N ILE A 53 11.26 16.02 36.60
CA ILE A 53 11.67 17.41 36.38
C ILE A 53 10.41 18.29 36.42
N ILE A 54 10.37 19.22 37.37
CA ILE A 54 9.32 20.23 37.51
C ILE A 54 9.87 21.57 37.05
N ALA A 55 9.36 22.07 35.92
CA ALA A 55 9.62 23.42 35.45
C ALA A 55 8.69 24.40 36.14
N ARG A 56 9.25 25.37 36.88
CA ARG A 56 8.50 26.48 37.47
C ARG A 56 7.98 27.41 36.40
N ASP A 57 7.04 28.26 36.80
CA ASP A 57 6.46 29.30 35.96
C ASP A 57 7.55 30.16 35.30
N GLY A 58 7.37 30.41 34.01
CA GLY A 58 8.33 31.16 33.22
C GLY A 58 8.46 30.68 31.78
N THR A 59 9.40 31.31 31.08
CA THR A 59 9.70 31.03 29.67
C THR A 59 11.11 30.49 29.54
N TYR A 60 11.24 29.32 28.91
CA TYR A 60 12.48 28.61 28.64
C TYR A 60 12.75 28.64 27.14
N PHE A 61 13.93 29.06 26.72
CA PHE A 61 14.34 29.10 25.31
C PHE A 61 15.31 27.96 25.04
N GLU A 62 14.80 26.79 24.66
CA GLU A 62 15.56 25.55 24.59
C GLU A 62 15.08 24.65 23.44
N ASN A 63 15.96 23.76 22.99
CA ASN A 63 15.58 22.55 22.27
C ASN A 63 16.10 21.38 23.11
N ILE A 64 15.20 20.54 23.60
CA ILE A 64 15.45 19.58 24.67
C ILE A 64 15.47 18.17 24.08
N ASN A 65 16.57 17.45 24.31
CA ASN A 65 16.72 16.03 24.02
C ASN A 65 16.46 15.23 25.29
N VAL A 66 15.43 14.39 25.26
CA VAL A 66 15.01 13.52 26.36
C VAL A 66 15.37 12.08 26.00
N ASN A 67 16.49 11.61 26.54
CA ASN A 67 17.11 10.32 26.20
C ASN A 67 17.10 9.32 27.38
N LYS A 68 16.27 9.57 28.39
CA LYS A 68 16.07 8.76 29.58
C LYS A 68 14.57 8.73 29.91
N ARG A 69 14.10 7.68 30.58
CA ARG A 69 12.76 7.61 31.16
C ARG A 69 12.62 8.71 32.20
N LEU A 70 11.85 9.74 31.90
CA LEU A 70 11.69 10.91 32.77
C LEU A 70 10.23 11.38 32.76
N THR A 71 9.82 12.01 33.86
CA THR A 71 8.63 12.87 33.84
C THR A 71 9.06 14.32 33.80
N ILE A 72 8.70 15.06 32.77
CA ILE A 72 8.95 16.49 32.63
C ILE A 72 7.61 17.21 32.64
N ARG A 73 7.42 18.11 33.59
CA ARG A 73 6.13 18.80 33.72
C ARG A 73 6.23 20.22 34.24
N SER A 74 5.20 21.01 33.99
CA SER A 74 5.03 22.28 34.69
C SER A 74 4.66 22.06 36.16
N GLU A 75 4.99 23.05 36.99
CA GLU A 75 4.49 23.18 38.36
C GLU A 75 2.99 23.52 38.39
N ASN A 76 2.53 24.46 37.56
CA ASN A 76 1.18 25.05 37.63
C ASN A 76 0.35 24.88 36.34
N GLY A 77 0.85 24.12 35.36
CA GLY A 77 0.16 23.79 34.12
C GLY A 77 0.53 24.70 32.94
N TYR A 78 0.01 24.37 31.75
CA TYR A 78 0.53 24.90 30.48
C TYR A 78 0.42 26.42 30.35
N ALA A 79 -0.52 27.05 31.07
CA ALA A 79 -0.71 28.49 31.05
C ALA A 79 0.46 29.28 31.68
N PHE A 80 1.29 28.64 32.50
CA PHE A 80 2.33 29.30 33.29
C PHE A 80 3.76 28.94 32.88
N THR A 81 3.96 27.82 32.18
CA THR A 81 5.27 27.36 31.74
C THR A 81 5.32 27.26 30.23
N THR A 82 6.15 28.08 29.60
CA THR A 82 6.35 28.10 28.14
C THR A 82 7.76 27.65 27.78
N VAL A 83 7.89 26.69 26.87
CA VAL A 83 9.14 26.29 26.24
C VAL A 83 9.10 26.70 24.77
N ILE A 84 10.02 27.57 24.39
CA ILE A 84 10.16 28.12 23.03
C ILE A 84 11.41 27.52 22.40
N ALA A 85 11.30 27.02 21.17
CA ALA A 85 12.46 26.54 20.41
C ALA A 85 13.56 27.61 20.36
N ALA A 86 14.76 27.28 20.86
CA ALA A 86 15.94 28.15 20.70
C ALA A 86 16.39 28.22 19.22
N ASN A 87 16.29 27.09 18.52
CA ASN A 87 16.44 26.97 17.08
C ASN A 87 15.10 26.54 16.46
N PRO A 88 14.42 27.40 15.69
CA PRO A 88 13.14 27.10 15.04
C PRO A 88 13.17 25.94 14.04
N LYS A 89 14.37 25.52 13.61
CA LYS A 89 14.58 24.42 12.67
C LYS A 89 14.66 23.04 13.34
N ASN A 90 14.70 23.01 14.68
CA ASN A 90 14.77 21.79 15.45
C ASN A 90 13.48 21.62 16.28
N HIS A 91 13.19 20.38 16.67
CA HIS A 91 12.08 20.10 17.58
C HIS A 91 12.27 20.80 18.93
N VAL A 92 11.19 21.23 19.59
CA VAL A 92 11.30 21.76 20.97
C VAL A 92 11.66 20.63 21.92
N PHE A 93 10.93 19.51 21.84
CA PHE A 93 11.27 18.26 22.51
C PHE A 93 11.56 17.17 21.48
N ARG A 94 12.76 16.60 21.54
CA ARG A 94 13.12 15.34 20.86
C ARG A 94 13.23 14.26 21.91
N VAL A 95 12.35 13.29 21.87
CA VAL A 95 12.29 12.17 22.81
C VAL A 95 12.85 10.93 22.13
N SER A 96 13.79 10.26 22.77
CA SER A 96 14.48 9.06 22.26
C SER A 96 14.57 7.93 23.28
N ALA A 97 13.78 8.00 24.36
CA ALA A 97 13.65 6.95 25.36
C ALA A 97 12.19 6.64 25.64
N ASP A 98 11.92 5.38 25.97
CA ASP A 98 10.60 4.88 26.35
C ASP A 98 10.13 5.45 27.70
N TYR A 99 8.83 5.33 27.97
CA TYR A 99 8.21 5.69 29.26
C TYR A 99 8.44 7.16 29.67
N VAL A 100 8.58 8.05 28.69
CA VAL A 100 8.72 9.49 28.95
C VAL A 100 7.35 10.12 29.11
N ASN A 101 7.19 10.93 30.16
CA ASN A 101 5.96 11.68 30.40
C ASN A 101 6.24 13.17 30.24
N ILE A 102 5.51 13.85 29.35
CA ILE A 102 5.60 15.30 29.17
C ILE A 102 4.21 15.90 29.41
N ASN A 103 4.06 16.74 30.44
CA ASN A 103 2.75 17.32 30.74
C ASN A 103 2.72 18.76 31.26
N GLY A 104 1.62 19.44 30.93
CA GLY A 104 1.35 20.78 31.44
C GLY A 104 2.26 21.86 30.88
N LEU A 105 2.81 21.73 29.67
CA LEU A 105 3.70 22.74 29.09
C LEU A 105 3.06 23.43 27.89
N THR A 106 3.29 24.74 27.73
CA THR A 106 3.14 25.38 26.41
C THR A 106 4.44 25.19 25.62
N ILE A 107 4.37 24.63 24.41
CA ILE A 107 5.50 24.19 23.60
C ILE A 107 5.34 24.80 22.20
N THR A 108 6.24 25.71 21.82
CA THR A 108 6.06 26.57 20.63
C THR A 108 7.39 26.94 19.94
N GLY A 109 7.32 27.46 18.72
CA GLY A 109 8.44 28.14 18.06
C GLY A 109 9.30 27.25 17.17
N ALA A 110 9.05 25.94 17.11
CA ALA A 110 9.70 25.03 16.17
C ALA A 110 9.04 25.13 14.78
N THR A 111 9.22 26.27 14.10
CA THR A 111 8.39 26.69 12.94
C THR A 111 8.81 26.13 11.58
N SER A 112 9.94 25.42 11.48
CA SER A 112 10.36 24.86 10.20
C SER A 112 9.46 23.72 9.74
N ASN A 113 8.88 23.85 8.55
CA ASN A 113 7.85 22.97 8.02
C ASN A 113 8.11 22.50 6.57
N LYS A 114 9.38 22.56 6.12
CA LYS A 114 9.81 22.22 4.76
C LYS A 114 11.03 21.32 4.75
N LEU A 115 11.09 20.40 3.78
CA LEU A 115 12.26 19.53 3.59
C LEU A 115 13.52 20.38 3.31
N PRO A 116 14.69 19.97 3.85
CA PRO A 116 14.94 18.80 4.69
C PRO A 116 14.70 19.05 6.20
N GLU A 117 14.36 20.27 6.59
CA GLU A 117 14.30 20.72 7.98
C GLU A 117 12.85 20.70 8.49
N TYR A 118 12.35 19.53 8.87
CA TYR A 118 11.05 19.42 9.56
C TYR A 118 11.24 19.54 11.08
N ALA A 119 10.46 20.42 11.69
CA ALA A 119 10.47 20.65 13.13
C ALA A 119 9.07 20.42 13.71
N ALA A 120 9.05 19.96 14.96
CA ALA A 120 7.82 19.68 15.69
C ALA A 120 7.91 20.26 17.10
N GLY A 121 6.76 20.56 17.72
CA GLY A 121 6.73 20.88 19.14
C GLY A 121 7.27 19.71 19.97
N ILE A 122 6.68 18.53 19.80
CA ILE A 122 7.15 17.29 20.41
C ILE A 122 7.37 16.25 19.32
N TYR A 123 8.54 15.62 19.31
CA TYR A 123 8.87 14.53 18.40
C TYR A 123 9.28 13.29 19.21
N LEU A 124 8.49 12.21 19.08
CA LEU A 124 8.84 10.88 19.55
C LEU A 124 9.60 10.17 18.43
N GLU A 125 10.89 9.96 18.65
CA GLU A 125 11.77 9.28 17.71
C GLU A 125 11.43 7.79 17.57
N LEU A 126 12.04 7.15 16.58
CA LEU A 126 11.91 5.73 16.27
C LEU A 126 12.10 4.84 17.50
N GLY A 127 11.06 4.04 17.78
CA GLY A 127 11.05 3.03 18.82
C GLY A 127 10.81 3.57 20.23
N VAL A 128 10.22 4.76 20.35
CA VAL A 128 9.79 5.32 21.64
C VAL A 128 8.40 4.81 21.98
N ASP A 129 8.33 3.91 22.95
CA ASP A 129 7.09 3.26 23.36
C ASP A 129 6.67 3.67 24.79
N TYR A 130 5.39 3.44 25.11
CA TYR A 130 4.83 3.59 26.45
C TYR A 130 4.95 4.99 27.07
N SER A 131 5.13 6.02 26.24
CA SER A 131 5.23 7.41 26.66
C SER A 131 3.85 8.06 26.78
N ASN A 132 3.73 9.05 27.67
CA ASN A 132 2.50 9.82 27.89
C ASN A 132 2.73 11.31 27.65
N ILE A 133 2.11 11.84 26.61
CA ILE A 133 2.14 13.27 26.28
C ILE A 133 0.76 13.82 26.59
N SER A 134 0.63 14.55 27.71
CA SER A 134 -0.69 15.01 28.16
C SER A 134 -0.77 16.46 28.62
N ASP A 135 -1.94 17.07 28.47
CA ASP A 135 -2.24 18.39 29.07
C ASP A 135 -1.29 19.51 28.59
N ASN A 136 -0.72 19.38 27.39
CA ASN A 136 0.18 20.37 26.80
C ASN A 136 -0.56 21.27 25.80
N ASN A 137 -0.04 22.48 25.62
CA ASN A 137 -0.38 23.35 24.51
C ASN A 137 0.78 23.35 23.49
N VAL A 138 0.68 22.54 22.43
CA VAL A 138 1.72 22.30 21.42
C VAL A 138 1.38 23.02 20.11
N SER A 139 1.17 24.34 20.20
CA SER A 139 0.68 25.18 19.10
C SER A 139 1.80 26.02 18.45
N HIS A 140 1.58 26.46 17.21
CA HIS A 140 2.50 27.34 16.46
C HIS A 140 3.90 26.74 16.18
N ASN A 141 3.93 25.45 15.84
CA ASN A 141 5.11 24.73 15.37
C ASN A 141 4.92 24.32 13.89
N GLY A 142 5.90 23.63 13.30
CA GLY A 142 5.77 23.00 11.99
C GLY A 142 4.70 21.91 12.05
N ASP A 143 5.01 20.84 12.77
CA ASP A 143 4.01 19.89 13.29
C ASP A 143 3.85 20.07 14.81
N GLY A 144 2.67 19.80 15.35
CA GLY A 144 2.45 19.87 16.80
C GLY A 144 3.18 18.73 17.52
N ILE A 145 2.59 17.53 17.44
CA ILE A 145 3.13 16.29 18.01
C ILE A 145 3.39 15.29 16.88
N TRP A 146 4.61 14.81 16.76
CA TRP A 146 5.02 13.84 15.74
C TRP A 146 5.52 12.55 16.39
N ILE A 147 4.88 11.43 16.06
CA ILE A 147 5.23 10.07 16.47
C ILE A 147 5.76 9.32 15.25
N TRP A 148 6.95 8.74 15.34
CA TRP A 148 7.52 7.97 14.24
C TRP A 148 7.97 6.59 14.70
N ASN A 149 7.36 5.54 14.13
CA ASN A 149 7.69 4.14 14.39
C ASN A 149 7.71 3.82 15.89
N SER A 150 6.65 4.25 16.55
CA SER A 150 6.56 4.34 18.00
C SER A 150 5.15 3.97 18.42
N SER A 151 5.03 3.06 19.38
CA SER A 151 3.82 2.31 19.67
C SER A 151 3.44 2.37 21.16
N ASN A 152 2.18 2.06 21.47
CA ASN A 152 1.70 2.00 22.85
C ASN A 152 1.82 3.34 23.62
N ASN A 153 1.85 4.46 22.90
CA ASN A 153 1.90 5.79 23.51
C ASN A 153 0.49 6.34 23.73
N ILE A 154 0.37 7.23 24.72
CA ILE A 154 -0.85 7.96 25.03
C ILE A 154 -0.62 9.44 24.73
N ILE A 155 -1.46 10.00 23.86
CA ILE A 155 -1.51 11.44 23.57
C ILE A 155 -2.89 11.94 24.01
N ALA A 156 -2.94 12.60 25.16
CA ALA A 156 -4.21 12.91 25.84
C ALA A 156 -4.35 14.39 26.22
N ASN A 157 -5.54 14.99 26.06
CA ASN A 157 -5.83 16.35 26.55
C ASN A 157 -4.88 17.45 26.04
N ASN A 158 -4.27 17.28 24.87
CA ASN A 158 -3.38 18.30 24.30
C ASN A 158 -4.16 19.28 23.42
N THR A 159 -3.70 20.52 23.39
CA THR A 159 -4.09 21.52 22.39
C THR A 159 -2.95 21.67 21.39
N ALA A 160 -3.08 21.13 20.17
CA ALA A 160 -2.10 21.24 19.10
C ALA A 160 -2.70 22.02 17.91
N ASN A 161 -2.92 23.31 18.14
CA ASN A 161 -3.59 24.20 17.19
C ASN A 161 -2.59 25.01 16.36
N SER A 162 -3.06 25.53 15.22
CA SER A 162 -2.33 26.54 14.45
C SER A 162 -0.90 26.13 14.07
N ASN A 163 -0.67 24.84 13.84
CA ASN A 163 0.61 24.34 13.36
C ASN A 163 0.70 24.48 11.83
N GLY A 164 1.93 24.65 11.35
CA GLY A 164 2.27 24.91 9.96
C GLY A 164 1.89 23.79 9.00
N ASN A 165 1.70 22.57 9.52
CA ASN A 165 1.31 21.37 8.79
C ASN A 165 0.24 20.60 9.59
N ILE A 166 0.64 19.65 10.43
CA ILE A 166 -0.24 18.69 11.11
C ILE A 166 -0.27 18.95 12.62
N GLY A 167 -1.45 18.83 13.24
CA GLY A 167 -1.59 18.92 14.70
C GLY A 167 -0.94 17.73 15.42
N ILE A 168 -1.40 16.51 15.13
CA ILE A 168 -0.84 15.25 15.63
C ILE A 168 -0.57 14.31 14.45
N PHE A 169 0.68 13.92 14.25
CA PHE A 169 1.11 13.06 13.15
C PHE A 169 1.66 11.72 13.65
N LEU A 170 1.01 10.62 13.23
CA LEU A 170 1.48 9.26 13.37
C LEU A 170 2.12 8.85 12.03
N ALA A 171 3.43 8.99 11.95
CA ALA A 171 4.22 8.59 10.81
C ALA A 171 4.34 7.05 10.72
N PRO A 172 4.83 6.48 9.60
CA PRO A 172 4.82 5.04 9.36
C PRO A 172 5.21 4.16 10.55
N ILE A 173 4.46 3.07 10.72
CA ILE A 173 4.70 2.02 11.72
C ILE A 173 4.46 2.51 13.17
N SER A 174 3.56 3.47 13.37
CA SER A 174 3.19 3.95 14.72
C SER A 174 1.88 3.30 15.16
N ASP A 175 1.96 2.05 15.63
CA ASP A 175 0.81 1.21 15.91
C ASP A 175 0.38 1.25 17.38
N ASN A 176 -0.86 0.85 17.69
CA ASN A 176 -1.35 0.66 19.07
C ASN A 176 -1.27 1.92 19.97
N ASN A 177 -1.29 3.12 19.39
CA ASN A 177 -1.33 4.36 20.15
C ASN A 177 -2.77 4.78 20.47
N THR A 178 -2.92 5.53 21.56
CA THR A 178 -4.19 6.12 21.99
C THR A 178 -4.11 7.64 21.88
N ILE A 179 -4.92 8.21 20.99
CA ILE A 179 -5.05 9.65 20.76
C ILE A 179 -6.43 10.08 21.26
N ILE A 180 -6.50 10.69 22.44
CA ILE A 180 -7.77 10.92 23.14
C ILE A 180 -7.94 12.35 23.68
N ASP A 181 -9.14 12.90 23.59
CA ASP A 181 -9.51 14.19 24.19
C ASP A 181 -8.62 15.37 23.75
N ASN A 182 -8.02 15.32 22.55
CA ASN A 182 -7.18 16.40 22.03
C ASN A 182 -7.99 17.44 21.23
N ILE A 183 -7.49 18.67 21.22
CA ILE A 183 -7.99 19.78 20.41
C ILE A 183 -6.92 20.11 19.35
N VAL A 184 -7.23 19.91 18.08
CA VAL A 184 -6.27 19.99 16.94
C VAL A 184 -6.85 20.83 15.80
N ASN A 185 -7.09 22.09 16.10
CA ASN A 185 -7.78 23.04 15.23
C ASN A 185 -6.82 23.93 14.43
N LEU A 186 -7.29 24.41 13.29
CA LEU A 186 -6.63 25.45 12.49
C LEU A 186 -5.20 25.08 12.03
N ASN A 187 -4.91 23.79 11.86
CA ASN A 187 -3.68 23.32 11.25
C ASN A 187 -3.80 23.37 9.72
N ASN A 188 -2.72 23.72 9.03
CA ASN A 188 -2.78 23.97 7.58
C ASN A 188 -3.11 22.73 6.73
N VAL A 189 -2.83 21.53 7.25
CA VAL A 189 -3.02 20.26 6.54
C VAL A 189 -4.04 19.39 7.27
N SER A 190 -3.62 18.70 8.33
CA SER A 190 -4.46 17.74 9.03
C SER A 190 -4.53 18.05 10.52
N GLY A 191 -5.68 17.84 11.15
CA GLY A 191 -5.77 17.84 12.61
C GLY A 191 -5.01 16.64 13.19
N ILE A 192 -5.42 15.44 12.78
CA ILE A 192 -4.76 14.16 13.08
C ILE A 192 -4.47 13.43 11.78
N GLU A 193 -3.23 12.96 11.59
CA GLU A 193 -2.84 12.20 10.41
C GLU A 193 -2.16 10.89 10.79
N LEU A 194 -2.59 9.79 10.17
CA LEU A 194 -2.00 8.46 10.28
C LEU A 194 -1.49 8.04 8.91
N TRP A 195 -0.21 7.68 8.84
CA TRP A 195 0.40 7.09 7.66
C TRP A 195 0.93 5.71 8.03
N SER A 196 0.45 4.67 7.33
CA SER A 196 0.88 3.27 7.52
C SER A 196 0.93 2.88 8.99
N SER A 197 -0.08 3.29 9.74
CA SER A 197 -0.17 3.17 11.20
C SER A 197 -1.51 2.53 11.57
N ASN A 198 -1.45 1.37 12.19
CA ASN A 198 -2.58 0.46 12.37
C ASN A 198 -2.93 0.28 13.84
N ASN A 199 -4.11 -0.25 14.12
CA ASN A 199 -4.52 -0.62 15.49
C ASN A 199 -4.50 0.55 16.49
N ASN A 200 -4.66 1.80 16.01
CA ASN A 200 -4.72 2.98 16.86
C ASN A 200 -6.17 3.30 17.28
N MET A 201 -6.30 3.89 18.46
CA MET A 201 -7.56 4.43 18.97
C MET A 201 -7.52 5.96 18.88
N ILE A 202 -8.45 6.55 18.15
CA ILE A 202 -8.64 8.00 18.03
C ILE A 202 -10.01 8.33 18.59
N ALA A 203 -10.07 8.84 19.81
CA ALA A 203 -11.32 8.99 20.56
C ALA A 203 -11.53 10.41 21.09
N ASN A 204 -12.77 10.91 21.03
CA ASN A 204 -13.18 12.18 21.65
C ASN A 204 -12.35 13.41 21.24
N ASN A 205 -11.67 13.40 20.08
CA ASN A 205 -10.87 14.53 19.64
C ASN A 205 -11.74 15.57 18.94
N THR A 206 -11.40 16.85 19.10
CA THR A 206 -11.98 17.96 18.34
C THR A 206 -10.97 18.48 17.33
N ALA A 207 -11.33 18.42 16.05
CA ALA A 207 -10.45 18.73 14.93
C ALA A 207 -11.22 19.57 13.89
N SER A 208 -11.13 20.90 14.04
CA SER A 208 -11.93 21.86 13.29
C SER A 208 -11.09 22.92 12.57
N GLY A 209 -11.59 23.39 11.43
CA GLY A 209 -10.91 24.45 10.67
C GLY A 209 -9.58 24.04 10.02
N ASN A 210 -9.34 22.74 9.82
CA ASN A 210 -8.18 22.21 9.11
C ASN A 210 -8.51 22.01 7.60
N ASP A 211 -7.55 21.57 6.78
CA ASP A 211 -7.90 21.05 5.45
C ASP A 211 -8.62 19.70 5.60
N ARG A 212 -8.03 18.76 6.34
CA ARG A 212 -8.63 17.48 6.74
C ARG A 212 -8.63 17.38 8.25
N SER A 213 -9.71 16.91 8.85
CA SER A 213 -9.75 16.77 10.31
C SER A 213 -8.97 15.53 10.77
N ILE A 214 -9.43 14.34 10.38
CA ILE A 214 -8.71 13.08 10.61
C ILE A 214 -8.42 12.41 9.26
N TYR A 215 -7.15 12.14 8.97
CA TYR A 215 -6.72 11.52 7.72
C TYR A 215 -5.95 10.21 7.97
N LEU A 216 -6.39 9.14 7.30
CA LEU A 216 -5.76 7.83 7.30
C LEU A 216 -5.25 7.52 5.89
N PHE A 217 -3.95 7.31 5.77
CA PHE A 217 -3.29 6.84 4.55
C PHE A 217 -2.66 5.47 4.81
N GLU A 218 -3.03 4.46 4.03
CA GLU A 218 -2.54 3.08 4.18
C GLU A 218 -2.63 2.55 5.62
N SER A 219 -3.65 3.00 6.38
CA SER A 219 -3.77 2.81 7.83
C SER A 219 -5.06 2.05 8.14
N SER A 220 -4.90 0.78 8.54
CA SER A 220 -6.00 -0.18 8.72
C SER A 220 -6.21 -0.54 10.19
N GLU A 221 -7.36 -1.16 10.49
CA GLU A 221 -7.66 -1.68 11.83
C GLU A 221 -7.70 -0.61 12.93
N ASN A 222 -7.90 0.66 12.56
CA ASN A 222 -8.02 1.77 13.51
C ASN A 222 -9.47 1.96 13.96
N THR A 223 -9.63 2.51 15.17
CA THR A 223 -10.92 2.79 15.78
C THR A 223 -11.06 4.29 16.04
N LEU A 224 -12.01 4.93 15.35
CA LEU A 224 -12.30 6.36 15.41
C LEU A 224 -13.68 6.55 16.06
N ILE A 225 -13.70 6.97 17.33
CA ILE A 225 -14.92 7.03 18.14
C ILE A 225 -15.18 8.44 18.71
N ASN A 226 -16.42 8.92 18.61
CA ASN A 226 -16.86 10.18 19.24
C ASN A 226 -16.02 11.42 18.86
N ASN A 227 -15.37 11.43 17.70
CA ASN A 227 -14.60 12.60 17.28
C ASN A 227 -15.54 13.65 16.68
N ASN A 228 -15.18 14.91 16.89
CA ASN A 228 -15.89 16.06 16.36
C ASN A 228 -15.05 16.75 15.28
N ALA A 229 -15.58 16.86 14.07
CA ALA A 229 -14.92 17.49 12.94
C ALA A 229 -15.83 18.54 12.30
N ASP A 230 -15.54 19.81 12.59
CA ASP A 230 -16.36 20.92 12.10
C ASP A 230 -15.57 21.88 11.19
N SER A 231 -16.22 22.32 10.10
CA SER A 231 -15.72 23.41 9.26
C SER A 231 -14.34 23.15 8.65
N ASN A 232 -14.03 21.90 8.27
CA ASN A 232 -12.79 21.56 7.57
C ASN A 232 -12.95 21.74 6.06
N LYS A 233 -11.93 22.31 5.41
CA LYS A 233 -12.00 22.72 4.00
C LYS A 233 -12.30 21.55 3.06
N ASN A 234 -11.74 20.37 3.34
CA ASN A 234 -11.88 19.18 2.53
C ASN A 234 -12.75 18.13 3.22
N SER A 235 -12.29 17.53 4.32
CA SER A 235 -13.00 16.38 4.90
C SER A 235 -12.99 16.33 6.42
N GLY A 236 -14.09 15.85 7.00
CA GLY A 236 -14.14 15.46 8.41
C GLY A 236 -13.24 14.25 8.67
N ILE A 237 -13.54 13.11 8.03
CA ILE A 237 -12.67 11.94 8.08
C ILE A 237 -12.35 11.46 6.66
N CYS A 238 -11.08 11.23 6.35
CA CYS A 238 -10.63 10.76 5.05
C CYS A 238 -9.81 9.48 5.17
N LEU A 239 -10.20 8.44 4.43
CA LEU A 239 -9.54 7.15 4.34
C LEU A 239 -9.05 6.93 2.91
N LEU A 240 -7.74 6.82 2.73
CA LEU A 240 -7.10 6.47 1.46
C LEU A 240 -6.35 5.14 1.61
N VAL A 241 -6.73 4.15 0.79
CA VAL A 241 -6.15 2.79 0.81
C VAL A 241 -6.16 2.20 2.23
N SER A 242 -7.22 2.47 3.00
CA SER A 242 -7.30 2.20 4.44
C SER A 242 -8.51 1.32 4.74
N GLY A 243 -8.28 0.08 5.19
CA GLY A 243 -9.32 -0.93 5.34
C GLY A 243 -9.58 -1.37 6.77
N ASN A 244 -10.69 -2.07 7.00
CA ASN A 244 -11.04 -2.66 8.29
C ASN A 244 -11.09 -1.67 9.48
N ASN A 245 -11.35 -0.38 9.22
CA ASN A 245 -11.48 0.63 10.27
C ASN A 245 -12.92 0.73 10.79
N LEU A 246 -13.07 1.07 12.07
CA LEU A 246 -14.35 1.37 12.71
C LEU A 246 -14.48 2.88 12.93
N LEU A 247 -15.44 3.51 12.28
CA LEU A 247 -15.80 4.92 12.49
C LEU A 247 -17.17 4.94 13.14
N GLN A 248 -17.21 5.28 14.43
CA GLN A 248 -18.43 5.22 15.22
C GLN A 248 -18.72 6.50 16.00
N ASN A 249 -19.99 6.92 16.03
CA ASN A 249 -20.46 8.06 16.84
C ASN A 249 -19.74 9.41 16.55
N ASN A 250 -19.11 9.57 15.39
CA ASN A 250 -18.43 10.82 15.05
C ASN A 250 -19.44 11.87 14.59
N ILE A 251 -19.18 13.14 14.91
CA ILE A 251 -19.98 14.29 14.51
C ILE A 251 -19.18 15.07 13.46
N LEU A 252 -19.67 15.08 12.22
CA LEU A 252 -18.93 15.56 11.05
C LEU A 252 -19.76 16.62 10.34
N SER A 253 -19.47 17.90 10.61
CA SER A 253 -20.30 19.02 10.18
C SER A 253 -19.57 20.06 9.35
N ASN A 254 -20.27 20.68 8.39
CA ASN A 254 -19.77 21.82 7.62
C ASN A 254 -18.46 21.53 6.84
N ASN A 255 -18.25 20.29 6.39
CA ASN A 255 -17.10 19.90 5.59
C ASN A 255 -17.49 19.74 4.11
N ASN A 256 -16.52 19.73 3.19
CA ASN A 256 -16.82 19.34 1.81
C ASN A 256 -17.22 17.85 1.74
N TYR A 257 -16.50 16.96 2.42
CA TYR A 257 -16.88 15.56 2.65
C TYR A 257 -16.99 15.29 4.14
N GLY A 258 -18.12 14.77 4.64
CA GLY A 258 -18.21 14.29 6.01
C GLY A 258 -17.22 13.12 6.21
N ILE A 259 -17.42 12.04 5.44
CA ILE A 259 -16.47 10.93 5.30
C ILE A 259 -16.10 10.74 3.83
N TYR A 260 -14.81 10.72 3.52
CA TYR A 260 -14.29 10.41 2.18
C TYR A 260 -13.52 9.09 2.22
N LEU A 261 -13.84 8.17 1.30
CA LEU A 261 -13.18 6.88 1.14
C LEU A 261 -12.66 6.72 -0.29
N ASP A 262 -11.37 6.43 -0.45
CA ASP A 262 -10.75 6.08 -1.74
C ASP A 262 -9.99 4.76 -1.61
N LYS A 263 -10.33 3.79 -2.46
CA LYS A 263 -9.78 2.42 -2.48
C LYS A 263 -9.74 1.77 -1.09
N SER A 264 -10.73 2.10 -0.26
CA SER A 264 -10.79 1.74 1.16
C SER A 264 -11.92 0.74 1.36
N ARG A 265 -11.59 -0.47 1.84
CA ARG A 265 -12.53 -1.60 1.88
C ARG A 265 -12.77 -2.11 3.30
N ASN A 266 -13.93 -2.74 3.51
CA ASN A 266 -14.30 -3.41 4.75
C ASN A 266 -14.34 -2.49 5.99
N ASN A 267 -14.54 -1.18 5.80
CA ASN A 267 -14.73 -0.28 6.93
C ASN A 267 -16.17 -0.35 7.44
N ARG A 268 -16.37 -0.03 8.72
CA ARG A 268 -17.68 0.05 9.37
C ARG A 268 -17.93 1.49 9.80
N LEU A 269 -18.93 2.11 9.19
CA LEU A 269 -19.36 3.49 9.48
C LEU A 269 -20.69 3.39 10.24
N GLN A 270 -20.68 3.60 11.55
CA GLN A 270 -21.83 3.33 12.41
C GLN A 270 -22.22 4.52 13.29
N ASN A 271 -23.51 4.85 13.38
CA ASN A 271 -24.02 5.88 14.30
C ASN A 271 -23.35 7.27 14.17
N ASN A 272 -22.73 7.59 13.04
CA ASN A 272 -22.15 8.91 12.83
C ASN A 272 -23.24 9.92 12.50
N THR A 273 -23.08 11.16 12.94
CA THR A 273 -23.93 12.29 12.55
C THR A 273 -23.17 13.13 11.53
N LEU A 274 -23.65 13.16 10.29
CA LEU A 274 -23.05 13.90 9.20
C LEU A 274 -24.01 15.00 8.77
N SER A 275 -23.63 16.27 8.97
CA SER A 275 -24.54 17.39 8.74
C SER A 275 -23.94 18.57 7.97
N ASN A 276 -24.73 19.21 7.11
CA ASN A 276 -24.30 20.41 6.36
C ASN A 276 -23.03 20.21 5.53
N ASN A 277 -22.78 18.99 5.04
CA ASN A 277 -21.64 18.70 4.16
C ASN A 277 -22.06 18.75 2.69
N ASN A 278 -21.12 19.00 1.76
CA ASN A 278 -21.43 18.83 0.33
C ASN A 278 -21.73 17.36 0.02
N TYR A 279 -20.98 16.44 0.63
CA TYR A 279 -21.29 15.02 0.65
C TYR A 279 -21.21 14.51 2.09
N GLY A 280 -22.24 13.82 2.58
CA GLY A 280 -22.17 13.12 3.86
C GLY A 280 -21.09 12.05 3.79
N ILE A 281 -21.26 11.05 2.92
CA ILE A 281 -20.26 10.01 2.64
C ILE A 281 -19.96 10.01 1.14
N TYR A 282 -18.67 10.04 0.79
CA TYR A 282 -18.19 9.90 -0.58
C TYR A 282 -17.30 8.66 -0.70
N MET A 283 -17.58 7.80 -1.68
CA MET A 283 -16.82 6.58 -1.91
C MET A 283 -16.31 6.51 -3.34
N PHE A 284 -14.99 6.47 -3.51
CA PHE A 284 -14.32 6.15 -4.77
C PHE A 284 -13.69 4.77 -4.70
N SER A 285 -14.16 3.83 -5.54
CA SER A 285 -13.62 2.46 -5.61
C SER A 285 -13.52 1.77 -4.25
N SER A 286 -14.49 2.05 -3.37
CA SER A 286 -14.49 1.68 -1.95
C SER A 286 -15.74 0.87 -1.60
N GLU A 287 -15.63 0.03 -0.57
CA GLU A 287 -16.72 -0.83 -0.10
C GLU A 287 -16.74 -0.80 1.44
N SER A 288 -17.87 -0.48 2.05
CA SER A 288 -17.98 -0.33 3.52
C SER A 288 -19.40 -0.63 4.00
N ILE A 289 -19.51 -1.04 5.26
CA ILE A 289 -20.79 -1.22 5.94
C ILE A 289 -21.20 0.14 6.50
N ILE A 290 -22.34 0.65 6.06
CA ILE A 290 -22.90 1.93 6.51
C ILE A 290 -24.19 1.64 7.26
N ASP A 291 -24.20 1.90 8.57
CA ASP A 291 -25.30 1.48 9.44
C ASP A 291 -25.67 2.57 10.46
N LEU A 292 -26.97 2.81 10.66
CA LEU A 292 -27.51 3.74 11.67
C LEU A 292 -26.93 5.18 11.65
N ASN A 293 -26.36 5.64 10.52
CA ASN A 293 -25.84 7.00 10.42
C ASN A 293 -26.97 8.02 10.22
N ASN A 294 -26.82 9.17 10.85
CA ASN A 294 -27.76 10.27 10.75
C ASN A 294 -27.24 11.32 9.76
N PHE A 295 -28.03 11.62 8.72
CA PHE A 295 -27.68 12.58 7.67
C PHE A 295 -28.62 13.78 7.72
N ILE A 296 -28.08 14.98 7.94
CA ILE A 296 -28.87 16.20 8.14
C ILE A 296 -28.37 17.28 7.18
N ASP A 297 -29.22 17.79 6.29
CA ASP A 297 -28.91 18.96 5.44
C ASP A 297 -27.59 18.86 4.63
N ASN A 298 -27.16 17.64 4.27
CA ASN A 298 -26.08 17.47 3.32
C ASN A 298 -26.60 17.69 1.90
N LYS A 299 -25.78 18.23 1.00
CA LYS A 299 -26.16 18.37 -0.41
C LYS A 299 -26.38 16.99 -1.07
N GLU A 300 -25.51 16.04 -0.76
CA GLU A 300 -25.67 14.62 -1.10
C GLU A 300 -25.38 13.78 0.14
N ASN A 301 -26.28 12.87 0.54
CA ASN A 301 -26.07 12.09 1.75
C ASN A 301 -24.98 11.03 1.56
N ILE A 302 -25.07 10.24 0.49
CA ILE A 302 -24.10 9.21 0.15
C ILE A 302 -23.91 9.23 -1.37
N TYR A 303 -22.67 9.39 -1.82
CA TYR A 303 -22.27 9.26 -3.22
C TYR A 303 -21.21 8.18 -3.37
N SER A 304 -21.38 7.30 -4.36
CA SER A 304 -20.45 6.21 -4.63
C SER A 304 -20.15 6.14 -6.12
N GLU A 305 -18.86 6.16 -6.45
CA GLU A 305 -18.36 5.96 -7.80
C GLU A 305 -17.31 4.85 -7.84
N THR A 306 -17.45 3.96 -8.80
CA THR A 306 -16.44 2.94 -9.09
C THR A 306 -15.45 3.49 -10.10
N SER A 307 -14.13 3.27 -9.92
CA SER A 307 -13.17 3.40 -11.01
C SER A 307 -13.72 2.71 -12.25
N ARG A 308 -13.77 3.44 -13.39
CA ARG A 308 -14.43 3.07 -14.66
C ARG A 308 -14.74 1.58 -14.79
N PRO A 309 -16.01 1.20 -15.04
CA PRO A 309 -16.34 -0.20 -15.15
C PRO A 309 -15.52 -0.83 -16.27
N GLN A 310 -15.00 -2.02 -16.02
CA GLN A 310 -14.41 -2.94 -17.00
C GLN A 310 -15.21 -2.99 -18.32
N ILE A 311 -16.51 -2.63 -18.28
CA ILE A 311 -17.42 -2.43 -19.41
C ILE A 311 -16.82 -1.59 -20.55
N LEU A 312 -16.10 -0.48 -20.32
CA LEU A 312 -15.53 0.31 -21.44
C LEU A 312 -14.37 -0.40 -22.14
N GLU A 313 -13.56 -1.14 -21.39
CA GLU A 313 -12.50 -2.00 -21.93
C GLU A 313 -13.09 -3.25 -22.61
N ILE A 314 -14.18 -3.80 -22.07
CA ILE A 314 -14.99 -4.86 -22.67
C ILE A 314 -15.58 -4.38 -24.01
N ILE A 315 -16.17 -3.18 -24.06
CA ILE A 315 -16.72 -2.60 -25.28
C ILE A 315 -15.62 -2.36 -26.32
N SER A 316 -14.46 -1.82 -25.91
CA SER A 316 -13.32 -1.62 -26.81
C SER A 316 -12.78 -2.94 -27.37
N SER A 317 -12.75 -3.99 -26.55
CA SER A 317 -12.30 -5.33 -26.93
C SER A 317 -13.31 -6.05 -27.84
N ILE A 318 -14.60 -5.93 -27.54
CA ILE A 318 -15.69 -6.44 -28.41
C ILE A 318 -15.67 -5.69 -29.74
N ALA A 319 -15.45 -4.37 -29.74
CA ALA A 319 -15.30 -3.59 -30.96
C ALA A 319 -14.08 -4.04 -31.80
N GLY A 320 -12.95 -4.34 -31.15
CA GLY A 320 -11.77 -4.92 -31.80
C GLY A 320 -12.06 -6.29 -32.42
N LEU A 321 -12.75 -7.17 -31.69
CA LEU A 321 -13.19 -8.48 -32.17
C LEU A 321 -14.14 -8.37 -33.36
N LEU A 322 -15.14 -7.49 -33.29
CA LEU A 322 -16.11 -7.25 -34.35
C LEU A 322 -15.47 -6.63 -35.60
N ALA A 323 -14.51 -5.71 -35.43
CA ALA A 323 -13.75 -5.13 -36.54
C ALA A 323 -12.90 -6.20 -37.26
N MET A 324 -12.27 -7.11 -36.50
CA MET A 324 -11.51 -8.22 -37.07
C MET A 324 -12.41 -9.24 -37.78
N LEU A 325 -13.58 -9.58 -37.21
CA LEU A 325 -14.57 -10.42 -37.87
C LEU A 325 -15.10 -9.77 -39.16
N TYR A 326 -15.36 -8.46 -39.14
CA TYR A 326 -15.77 -7.71 -40.31
C TYR A 326 -14.70 -7.73 -41.41
N ILE A 327 -13.42 -7.52 -41.07
CA ILE A 327 -12.30 -7.62 -42.01
C ILE A 327 -12.24 -9.05 -42.60
N ALA A 328 -12.33 -10.08 -41.77
CA ALA A 328 -12.33 -11.48 -42.22
C ALA A 328 -13.49 -11.79 -43.19
N PHE A 329 -14.70 -11.28 -42.92
CA PHE A 329 -15.86 -11.43 -43.81
C PHE A 329 -15.76 -10.60 -45.09
N LYS A 330 -15.23 -9.37 -45.02
CA LYS A 330 -15.04 -8.48 -46.18
C LYS A 330 -14.08 -9.07 -47.21
N TYR A 331 -13.04 -9.77 -46.77
CA TYR A 331 -12.07 -10.43 -47.66
C TYR A 331 -12.47 -11.86 -48.05
N LYS A 332 -13.57 -12.41 -47.54
CA LYS A 332 -14.10 -13.76 -47.86
C LYS A 332 -14.29 -14.01 -49.37
N ARG A 333 -14.62 -12.97 -50.16
CA ARG A 333 -14.78 -13.08 -51.63
C ARG A 333 -13.48 -13.38 -52.39
N HIS A 334 -12.30 -13.11 -51.81
CA HIS A 334 -11.01 -13.48 -52.41
C HIS A 334 -10.60 -14.94 -52.15
N PHE A 335 -11.36 -15.70 -51.34
CA PHE A 335 -11.04 -17.08 -50.96
C PHE A 335 -11.61 -18.17 -51.89
N SER A 336 -12.23 -17.79 -53.01
CA SER A 336 -12.77 -18.74 -53.99
C SER A 336 -11.71 -19.64 -54.64
N ARG A 337 -10.43 -19.24 -54.59
CA ARG A 337 -9.28 -19.95 -55.17
C ARG A 337 -8.59 -20.97 -54.26
N PHE A 338 -9.02 -21.10 -53.00
CA PHE A 338 -8.40 -22.02 -52.03
C PHE A 338 -9.18 -23.34 -51.92
N SER A 339 -8.47 -24.44 -51.69
CA SER A 339 -9.08 -25.77 -51.52
C SER A 339 -9.95 -25.82 -50.26
N ASN A 340 -10.89 -26.77 -50.19
CA ASN A 340 -11.76 -26.94 -49.01
C ASN A 340 -10.95 -27.20 -47.73
N LEU A 341 -9.75 -27.75 -47.85
CA LEU A 341 -8.83 -27.98 -46.74
C LEU A 341 -8.24 -26.67 -46.20
N SER A 342 -7.75 -25.79 -47.08
CA SER A 342 -7.21 -24.48 -46.68
C SER A 342 -8.27 -23.61 -46.00
N LYS A 343 -9.53 -23.70 -46.44
CA LYS A 343 -10.65 -22.99 -45.80
C LYS A 343 -10.91 -23.48 -44.38
N LYS A 344 -10.82 -24.80 -44.12
CA LYS A 344 -10.95 -25.38 -42.77
C LYS A 344 -9.78 -24.96 -41.87
N VAL A 345 -8.56 -24.94 -42.40
CA VAL A 345 -7.36 -24.50 -41.65
C VAL A 345 -7.46 -23.02 -41.26
N ILE A 346 -7.87 -22.14 -42.17
CA ILE A 346 -8.04 -20.71 -41.88
C ILE A 346 -9.13 -20.46 -40.84
N VAL A 347 -10.27 -21.16 -40.93
CA VAL A 347 -11.34 -21.07 -39.93
C VAL A 347 -10.88 -21.61 -38.57
N GLY A 348 -10.12 -22.71 -38.56
CA GLY A 348 -9.49 -23.24 -37.35
C GLY A 348 -8.52 -22.25 -36.71
N LEU A 349 -7.67 -21.59 -37.51
CA LEU A 349 -6.71 -20.58 -37.06
C LEU A 349 -7.41 -19.34 -36.48
N GLN A 350 -8.57 -18.96 -37.05
CA GLN A 350 -9.39 -17.84 -36.56
C GLN A 350 -10.08 -18.18 -35.24
N LEU A 351 -10.69 -19.37 -35.13
CA LEU A 351 -11.26 -19.85 -33.86
C LEU A 351 -10.19 -19.96 -32.77
N PHE A 352 -8.98 -20.40 -33.15
CA PHE A 352 -7.81 -20.46 -32.29
C PHE A 352 -7.37 -19.08 -31.79
N ILE A 353 -7.30 -18.05 -32.65
CA ILE A 353 -6.99 -16.67 -32.24
C ILE A 353 -8.06 -16.10 -31.30
N ILE A 354 -9.34 -16.43 -31.53
CA ILE A 354 -10.45 -16.01 -30.66
C ILE A 354 -10.30 -16.66 -29.27
N ILE A 355 -10.04 -17.97 -29.22
CA ILE A 355 -9.80 -18.71 -27.98
C ILE A 355 -8.57 -18.15 -27.24
N LEU A 356 -7.49 -17.87 -27.98
CA LEU A 356 -6.27 -17.29 -27.45
C LEU A 356 -6.49 -15.93 -26.77
N ASN A 357 -7.33 -15.06 -27.33
CA ASN A 357 -7.67 -13.77 -26.74
C ASN A 357 -8.57 -13.91 -25.50
N ILE A 358 -9.48 -14.89 -25.49
CA ILE A 358 -10.30 -15.20 -24.30
C ILE A 358 -9.40 -15.67 -23.14
N PHE A 359 -8.39 -16.50 -23.42
CA PHE A 359 -7.44 -16.94 -22.39
C PHE A 359 -6.44 -15.86 -21.97
N PHE A 360 -5.98 -15.00 -22.89
CA PHE A 360 -5.21 -13.79 -22.55
C PHE A 360 -5.96 -12.95 -21.51
N TYR A 361 -7.25 -12.76 -21.71
CA TYR A 361 -8.15 -12.03 -20.83
C TYR A 361 -8.35 -12.72 -19.46
N LEU A 362 -8.56 -14.04 -19.43
CA LEU A 362 -8.64 -14.81 -18.18
C LEU A 362 -7.36 -14.75 -17.35
N SER A 363 -6.19 -14.64 -18.00
CA SER A 363 -4.90 -14.51 -17.30
C SER A 363 -4.66 -13.12 -16.69
N LEU A 364 -5.31 -12.07 -17.24
CA LEU A 364 -5.22 -10.70 -16.71
C LEU A 364 -6.18 -10.47 -15.53
N ILE A 365 -7.31 -11.19 -15.49
CA ILE A 365 -8.35 -11.05 -14.46
C ILE A 365 -8.01 -11.82 -13.17
N SER A 366 -7.15 -12.84 -13.21
CA SER A 366 -6.86 -13.67 -12.04
C SER A 366 -5.92 -13.03 -11.00
N GLN A 367 -5.92 -11.70 -10.86
CA GLN A 367 -5.19 -11.05 -9.76
C GLN A 367 -5.83 -11.30 -8.39
N ASN A 368 -7.02 -11.93 -8.33
CA ASN A 368 -7.56 -12.45 -7.09
C ASN A 368 -8.17 -13.84 -7.30
N SER A 369 -7.77 -14.76 -6.42
CA SER A 369 -8.55 -15.92 -5.98
C SER A 369 -8.49 -17.18 -6.86
N TRP A 370 -7.48 -18.02 -6.57
CA TRP A 370 -7.57 -19.47 -6.24
C TRP A 370 -6.32 -20.22 -6.74
N LEU A 371 -5.63 -20.84 -5.78
CA LEU A 371 -4.51 -21.81 -5.86
C LEU A 371 -3.07 -21.25 -5.86
N ILE A 372 -2.41 -21.56 -4.73
CA ILE A 372 -0.96 -21.55 -4.41
C ILE A 372 -0.41 -20.19 -3.96
N SER A 373 -0.17 -20.08 -2.65
CA SER A 373 0.67 -19.07 -2.01
C SER A 373 2.12 -19.21 -2.50
N PHE A 374 2.45 -18.61 -3.64
CA PHE A 374 3.84 -18.55 -4.08
C PHE A 374 4.64 -17.61 -3.18
N ASN A 375 5.88 -17.98 -2.87
CA ASN A 375 6.83 -17.12 -2.17
C ASN A 375 6.98 -15.80 -2.94
N VAL A 376 7.06 -14.66 -2.24
CA VAL A 376 7.25 -13.32 -2.82
C VAL A 376 8.43 -13.29 -3.82
N ILE A 377 9.48 -14.05 -3.52
CA ILE A 377 10.65 -14.21 -4.40
C ILE A 377 10.26 -14.86 -5.73
N PHE A 378 9.39 -15.87 -5.73
CA PHE A 378 8.93 -16.54 -6.95
C PHE A 378 8.08 -15.60 -7.82
N ILE A 379 7.22 -14.78 -7.21
CA ILE A 379 6.38 -13.77 -7.92
C ILE A 379 7.25 -12.69 -8.57
N LEU A 380 8.34 -12.28 -7.93
CA LEU A 380 9.29 -11.32 -8.48
C LEU A 380 10.08 -11.94 -9.63
N VAL A 381 10.60 -13.15 -9.43
CA VAL A 381 11.35 -13.91 -10.44
C VAL A 381 10.50 -14.17 -11.69
N SER A 382 9.25 -14.62 -11.53
CA SER A 382 8.37 -14.92 -12.66
C SER A 382 8.06 -13.70 -13.52
N LYS A 383 7.89 -12.52 -12.92
CA LYS A 383 7.69 -11.26 -13.64
C LYS A 383 8.93 -10.83 -14.43
N VAL A 384 10.11 -10.96 -13.82
CA VAL A 384 11.39 -10.60 -14.44
C VAL A 384 11.67 -11.46 -15.68
N PHE A 385 11.34 -12.75 -15.64
CA PHE A 385 11.58 -13.66 -16.77
C PHE A 385 10.40 -13.77 -17.76
N GLY A 386 9.17 -13.60 -17.31
CA GLY A 386 7.97 -13.78 -18.14
C GLY A 386 7.88 -12.78 -19.29
N LEU A 387 8.16 -11.49 -19.04
CA LEU A 387 8.07 -10.44 -20.06
C LEU A 387 9.14 -10.59 -21.17
N PRO A 388 10.42 -10.88 -20.87
CA PRO A 388 11.42 -11.23 -21.89
C PRO A 388 11.04 -12.47 -22.72
N ILE A 389 10.49 -13.51 -22.10
CA ILE A 389 10.05 -14.73 -22.81
C ILE A 389 8.89 -14.39 -23.76
N PHE A 390 7.93 -13.57 -23.31
CA PHE A 390 6.85 -13.10 -24.18
C PHE A 390 7.38 -12.31 -25.38
N ALA A 391 8.26 -11.35 -25.14
CA ALA A 391 8.89 -10.55 -26.19
C ALA A 391 9.65 -11.42 -27.21
N LEU A 392 10.35 -12.47 -26.73
CA LEU A 392 11.01 -13.45 -27.60
C LEU A 392 10.00 -14.20 -28.49
N GLY A 393 8.87 -14.63 -27.93
CA GLY A 393 7.80 -15.28 -28.71
C GLY A 393 7.25 -14.39 -29.82
N VAL A 394 6.95 -13.13 -29.49
CA VAL A 394 6.50 -12.11 -30.45
C VAL A 394 7.54 -11.86 -31.54
N PHE A 395 8.81 -11.74 -31.16
CA PHE A 395 9.92 -11.56 -32.09
C PHE A 395 10.02 -12.71 -33.10
N ILE A 396 9.93 -13.97 -32.64
CA ILE A 396 9.96 -15.16 -33.50
C ILE A 396 8.81 -15.13 -34.52
N ILE A 397 7.60 -14.72 -34.11
CA ILE A 397 6.43 -14.61 -35.01
C ILE A 397 6.71 -13.60 -36.12
N PHE A 398 7.13 -12.38 -35.77
CA PHE A 398 7.39 -11.33 -36.75
C PHE A 398 8.57 -11.67 -37.67
N TRP A 399 9.63 -12.27 -37.13
CA TRP A 399 10.76 -12.74 -37.92
C TRP A 399 10.34 -13.81 -38.94
N SER A 400 9.49 -14.74 -38.52
CA SER A 400 8.98 -15.81 -39.40
C SER A 400 8.03 -15.27 -40.47
N MET A 401 7.16 -14.33 -40.11
CA MET A 401 6.23 -13.70 -41.02
C MET A 401 6.96 -12.87 -42.09
N TYR A 402 8.03 -12.16 -41.71
CA TYR A 402 8.87 -11.41 -42.65
C TYR A 402 9.44 -12.32 -43.75
N TYR A 403 10.03 -13.47 -43.38
CA TYR A 403 10.59 -14.41 -44.35
C TYR A 403 9.52 -15.09 -45.20
N LEU A 404 8.38 -15.46 -44.61
CA LEU A 404 7.27 -16.08 -45.31
C LEU A 404 6.67 -15.14 -46.38
N ILE A 405 6.40 -13.88 -46.03
CA ILE A 405 5.86 -12.88 -46.96
C ILE A 405 6.87 -12.59 -48.08
N LYS A 406 8.15 -12.44 -47.73
CA LYS A 406 9.22 -12.15 -48.71
C LYS A 406 9.35 -13.24 -49.77
N GLU A 407 9.15 -14.51 -49.44
CA GLU A 407 9.26 -15.62 -50.41
C GLU A 407 7.95 -15.93 -51.15
N ILE A 408 6.78 -15.74 -50.53
CA ILE A 408 5.47 -15.86 -51.22
C ILE A 408 5.36 -14.86 -52.38
N ILE A 409 5.96 -13.67 -52.24
CA ILE A 409 5.98 -12.64 -53.29
C ILE A 409 6.95 -13.00 -54.44
N VAL A 410 7.98 -13.82 -54.19
CA VAL A 410 9.11 -14.01 -55.12
C VAL A 410 9.11 -15.38 -55.81
N ARG A 411 8.60 -16.46 -55.20
CA ARG A 411 8.69 -17.82 -55.78
C ARG A 411 7.44 -18.67 -55.57
N LYS A 412 6.66 -18.91 -56.64
CA LYS A 412 5.60 -19.93 -56.63
C LYS A 412 6.24 -21.33 -56.51
N ASN A 413 5.73 -22.15 -55.59
CA ASN A 413 6.05 -23.57 -55.40
C ASN A 413 7.45 -23.94 -54.85
N LYS A 414 8.09 -23.09 -54.03
CA LYS A 414 9.30 -23.50 -53.27
C LYS A 414 9.09 -23.42 -51.77
N MET A 415 9.70 -24.34 -51.04
CA MET A 415 9.68 -24.41 -49.58
C MET A 415 10.57 -23.34 -48.94
N MET A 416 10.12 -22.79 -47.81
CA MET A 416 10.88 -21.79 -47.04
C MET A 416 11.86 -22.49 -46.10
N VAL A 417 13.17 -22.31 -46.32
CA VAL A 417 14.24 -22.97 -45.53
C VAL A 417 15.27 -21.98 -44.98
N LYS A 418 14.98 -20.67 -45.03
CA LYS A 418 15.87 -19.58 -44.63
C LYS A 418 15.29 -18.82 -43.44
N GLY A 419 16.14 -18.09 -42.74
CA GLY A 419 15.75 -17.34 -41.54
C GLY A 419 15.34 -18.31 -40.43
N PRO A 420 14.24 -18.06 -39.70
CA PRO A 420 13.84 -18.91 -38.58
C PRO A 420 13.48 -20.34 -39.01
N TYR A 421 13.07 -20.54 -40.28
CA TYR A 421 12.77 -21.85 -40.86
C TYR A 421 14.02 -22.73 -41.06
N ALA A 422 15.24 -22.18 -40.93
CA ALA A 422 16.47 -22.99 -40.94
C ALA A 422 16.70 -23.73 -39.61
N PHE A 423 16.10 -23.23 -38.52
CA PHE A 423 16.32 -23.74 -37.16
C PHE A 423 15.18 -24.64 -36.68
N VAL A 424 13.94 -24.30 -37.03
CA VAL A 424 12.75 -25.12 -36.75
C VAL A 424 11.78 -25.06 -37.93
N ARG A 425 11.02 -26.11 -38.19
CA ARG A 425 10.10 -26.17 -39.34
C ARG A 425 8.86 -25.29 -39.19
N HIS A 426 8.41 -25.11 -37.94
CA HIS A 426 7.22 -24.33 -37.60
C HIS A 426 7.54 -23.18 -36.64
N PRO A 427 8.37 -22.20 -37.04
CA PRO A 427 8.83 -21.15 -36.12
C PRO A 427 7.70 -20.22 -35.68
N MET A 428 6.67 -19.99 -36.50
CA MET A 428 5.49 -19.22 -36.08
C MET A 428 4.73 -19.90 -34.94
N TYR A 429 4.60 -21.23 -34.98
CA TYR A 429 3.95 -22.00 -33.91
C TYR A 429 4.81 -22.00 -32.64
N LEU A 430 6.13 -22.13 -32.78
CA LEU A 430 7.05 -21.97 -31.67
C LEU A 430 6.90 -20.58 -31.02
N GLY A 431 6.83 -19.52 -31.81
CA GLY A 431 6.65 -18.16 -31.30
C GLY A 431 5.35 -17.97 -30.51
N TRP A 432 4.24 -18.58 -30.95
CA TRP A 432 2.98 -18.58 -30.20
C TRP A 432 3.08 -19.35 -28.88
N ILE A 433 3.68 -20.55 -28.88
CA ILE A 433 3.86 -21.37 -27.68
C ILE A 433 4.71 -20.61 -26.65
N VAL A 434 5.85 -20.06 -27.08
CA VAL A 434 6.77 -19.28 -26.23
C VAL A 434 6.11 -17.99 -25.72
N GLY A 435 5.37 -17.28 -26.58
CA GLY A 435 4.68 -16.06 -26.20
C GLY A 435 3.64 -16.29 -25.10
N VAL A 436 2.80 -17.31 -25.26
CA VAL A 436 1.76 -17.66 -24.27
C VAL A 436 2.37 -18.15 -22.96
N LEU A 437 3.47 -18.92 -23.03
CA LEU A 437 4.22 -19.32 -21.84
C LEU A 437 4.77 -18.11 -21.08
N GLY A 438 5.38 -17.15 -21.78
CA GLY A 438 5.90 -15.92 -21.18
C GLY A 438 4.82 -15.08 -20.50
N LEU A 439 3.65 -14.95 -21.12
CA LEU A 439 2.51 -14.27 -20.53
C LEU A 439 1.95 -14.99 -19.30
N ALA A 440 1.85 -16.32 -19.36
CA ALA A 440 1.40 -17.12 -18.22
C ALA A 440 2.32 -16.95 -17.00
N LEU A 441 3.64 -16.90 -17.23
CA LEU A 441 4.64 -16.63 -16.19
C LEU A 441 4.55 -15.19 -15.67
N PHE A 442 4.40 -14.20 -16.56
CA PHE A 442 4.27 -12.80 -16.17
C PHE A 442 3.00 -12.54 -15.33
N GLY A 443 1.89 -13.18 -15.70
CA GLY A 443 0.61 -13.10 -15.00
C GLY A 443 0.46 -14.04 -13.80
N ASN A 444 1.47 -14.86 -13.48
CA ASN A 444 1.40 -15.90 -12.44
C ASN A 444 0.18 -16.82 -12.58
N SER A 445 -0.18 -17.19 -13.82
CA SER A 445 -1.42 -17.91 -14.10
C SER A 445 -1.16 -19.41 -14.32
N LEU A 446 -1.56 -20.24 -13.35
CA LEU A 446 -1.52 -21.71 -13.50
C LEU A 446 -2.39 -22.19 -14.67
N ILE A 447 -3.55 -21.54 -14.86
CA ILE A 447 -4.45 -21.80 -15.99
C ILE A 447 -3.76 -21.42 -17.31
N GLY A 448 -3.03 -20.30 -17.33
CA GLY A 448 -2.20 -19.91 -18.47
C GLY A 448 -1.11 -20.92 -18.82
N LEU A 449 -0.47 -21.54 -17.81
CA LEU A 449 0.54 -22.58 -18.01
C LEU A 449 -0.06 -23.86 -18.59
N ILE A 450 -1.18 -24.33 -18.03
CA ILE A 450 -1.92 -25.49 -18.55
C ILE A 450 -2.35 -25.24 -20.00
N TYR A 451 -2.84 -24.03 -20.28
CA TYR A 451 -3.22 -23.63 -21.63
C TYR A 451 -2.03 -23.61 -22.60
N SER A 452 -0.87 -23.06 -22.22
CA SER A 452 0.35 -23.09 -23.05
C SER A 452 0.73 -24.51 -23.45
N PHE A 453 0.59 -25.47 -22.53
CA PHE A 453 0.82 -26.89 -22.83
C PHE A 453 -0.20 -27.47 -23.82
N ILE A 454 -1.49 -27.21 -23.60
CA ILE A 454 -2.57 -27.63 -24.52
C ILE A 454 -2.38 -27.01 -25.90
N LEU A 455 -1.96 -25.74 -25.96
CA LEU A 455 -1.64 -25.02 -27.18
C LEU A 455 -0.54 -25.72 -27.99
N ALA A 456 0.53 -26.12 -27.30
CA ALA A 456 1.66 -26.81 -27.92
C ALA A 456 1.23 -28.16 -28.52
N LEU A 457 0.38 -28.93 -27.81
CA LEU A 457 -0.17 -30.18 -28.34
C LEU A 457 -1.02 -29.95 -29.60
N ASN A 458 -1.92 -28.96 -29.56
CA ASN A 458 -2.79 -28.63 -30.69
C ASN A 458 -2.00 -28.16 -31.91
N LEU A 459 -1.05 -27.24 -31.72
CA LEU A 459 -0.21 -26.74 -32.82
C LEU A 459 0.73 -27.82 -33.37
N SER A 460 1.21 -28.74 -32.52
CA SER A 460 1.95 -29.93 -32.99
C SER A 460 1.07 -30.81 -33.87
N HIS A 461 -0.19 -31.03 -33.48
CA HIS A 461 -1.10 -31.83 -34.30
C HIS A 461 -1.45 -31.12 -35.62
N ILE A 462 -1.71 -29.81 -35.60
CA ILE A 462 -1.99 -29.03 -36.81
C ILE A 462 -0.80 -29.05 -37.77
N SER A 463 0.41 -28.89 -37.23
CA SER A 463 1.61 -28.91 -38.07
C SER A 463 1.81 -30.25 -38.79
N GLU A 464 1.42 -31.40 -38.22
CA GLU A 464 1.48 -32.69 -38.94
C GLU A 464 0.72 -32.68 -40.26
N TYR A 465 -0.49 -32.12 -40.28
CA TYR A 465 -1.28 -32.01 -41.50
C TYR A 465 -0.64 -31.06 -42.52
N GLU A 466 -0.01 -29.98 -42.06
CA GLU A 466 0.74 -29.08 -42.96
C GLU A 466 1.97 -29.77 -43.55
N GLU A 467 2.68 -30.58 -42.76
CA GLU A 467 3.81 -31.36 -43.26
C GLU A 467 3.34 -32.42 -44.28
N GLU A 468 2.16 -33.02 -44.11
CA GLU A 468 1.58 -33.97 -45.07
C GLU A 468 1.20 -33.30 -46.42
N ASP A 469 0.59 -32.11 -46.38
CA ASP A 469 0.33 -31.31 -47.59
C ASP A 469 1.64 -30.93 -48.31
N LEU A 470 2.65 -30.51 -47.55
CA LEU A 470 3.97 -30.16 -48.08
C LEU A 470 4.70 -31.38 -48.68
N ARG A 471 4.62 -32.56 -48.05
CA ARG A 471 5.14 -33.82 -48.61
C ARG A 471 4.48 -34.14 -49.95
N THR A 472 3.16 -33.95 -50.04
CA THR A 472 2.39 -34.24 -51.25
C THR A 472 2.72 -33.26 -52.38
N ARG A 473 2.92 -31.98 -52.06
CA ARG A 473 3.15 -30.91 -53.06
C ARG A 473 4.60 -30.75 -53.49
N ILE A 474 5.55 -30.97 -52.59
CA ILE A 474 6.98 -30.69 -52.79
C ILE A 474 7.80 -31.98 -52.94
N GLY A 475 7.33 -33.10 -52.38
CA GLY A 475 7.96 -34.41 -52.57
C GLY A 475 9.32 -34.52 -51.88
N HIS A 476 10.31 -35.05 -52.60
CA HIS A 476 11.60 -35.49 -52.06
C HIS A 476 12.39 -34.37 -51.34
N GLU A 477 12.38 -33.15 -51.87
CA GLU A 477 13.11 -32.00 -51.28
C GLU A 477 12.63 -31.70 -49.85
N TYR A 478 11.33 -31.85 -49.58
CA TYR A 478 10.78 -31.61 -48.26
C TYR A 478 11.12 -32.74 -47.28
N VAL A 479 11.21 -33.99 -47.75
CA VAL A 479 11.64 -35.13 -46.92
C VAL A 479 13.09 -34.95 -46.45
N GLU A 480 13.99 -34.49 -47.31
CA GLU A 480 15.36 -34.17 -46.91
C GLU A 480 15.43 -33.06 -45.85
N TYR A 481 14.55 -32.07 -45.95
CA TYR A 481 14.50 -30.97 -44.99
C TYR A 481 13.98 -31.41 -43.62
N ILE A 482 12.96 -32.27 -43.57
CA ILE A 482 12.48 -32.88 -42.31
C ILE A 482 13.61 -33.63 -41.61
N ASN A 483 14.46 -34.31 -42.37
CA ASN A 483 15.62 -35.03 -41.84
C ASN A 483 16.72 -34.10 -41.33
N LYS A 484 16.71 -32.80 -41.65
CA LYS A 484 17.76 -31.84 -41.25
C LYS A 484 17.30 -30.86 -40.17
N VAL A 485 16.04 -30.46 -40.19
CA VAL A 485 15.51 -29.38 -39.34
C VAL A 485 14.40 -29.91 -38.42
N PRO A 486 14.45 -29.69 -37.10
CA PRO A 486 13.45 -30.20 -36.16
C PRO A 486 12.10 -29.48 -36.23
N LYS A 487 11.04 -30.12 -35.75
CA LYS A 487 9.64 -29.67 -35.92
C LYS A 487 9.31 -28.35 -35.20
N LEU A 488 9.45 -28.35 -33.88
CA LEU A 488 9.04 -27.24 -32.99
C LEU A 488 10.14 -26.79 -32.01
N PHE A 489 10.96 -27.71 -31.48
CA PHE A 489 12.06 -27.37 -30.56
C PHE A 489 13.42 -27.66 -31.22
N PRO A 490 14.46 -26.86 -30.95
CA PRO A 490 15.74 -26.93 -31.65
C PRO A 490 16.62 -28.16 -31.30
N PHE A 491 16.11 -29.08 -30.47
CA PHE A 491 16.82 -30.30 -30.07
C PHE A 491 16.06 -31.53 -30.60
N ARG A 492 16.80 -32.54 -31.11
CA ARG A 492 16.22 -33.85 -31.40
C ARG A 492 16.01 -34.58 -30.08
N MET A 493 14.77 -34.94 -29.77
CA MET A 493 14.48 -35.96 -28.76
C MET A 493 14.68 -37.35 -29.37
#